data_AF-A0A1M3N4G7-F1
#
_entry.id   AF-A0A1M3N4G7-F1
#
_cell.length_a   1.000
_cell.length_b   1.000
_cell.length_c   1.000
_cell.angle_alpha   90.00
_cell.angle_beta   90.00
_cell.angle_gamma   90.00
#
_symmetry.space_group_name_H-M   'P 1'
#
loop_
_entity.id
_entity.type
_entity.pdbx_description
1 polymer ?
#
loop_
_entity_poly.entity_id
_entity_poly.type
_entity_poly.pdbx_seq_one_letter_code
_entity_poly.pdbx_strand_id
1 'polypeptide(L)'
;MDKLGDVSDEELLARLCGHVGKGNVWCAELIAYLVEVDERRLDRIHACSSMWDFCTRKLGMSEGEAHRRIAAARTVRRFPQVLGAIERGEVHLCALYVLRKHLTSDNVDELLHEASGKSTREVEKMVAARFPRPDVPACVEPVAPQALLSPVSPVSVATPSPVSIAMRSDAGSAWSLSLAASPGPRPRVEPLSATRYRVELTVSATTKETVDRIKDLMRHRNPTGDLEAILDASLALLLAQLEKERLGKTPRPGGRRRKPAEATNACVSSASAPAEIATRAPPPPLGVEATAGDPDVPVRAETRTQWPCAQVHADAPSGDQDASTFGPVIARPNMGERATSAPATKASRPGSRYIPAELRREVFARDGTQCTYVGPDGGRCPARGYLELDHIHPKARGGTQTAANLRVRCRAHNALYAEQVFGRAHVAGRMDLRRHKCAPSTAASFEIAARGLRSMGFREPEARRALETLATKPDIDGAPVETILREALLVLT
;
A
#
# COMPACT_ATOMS: atom_id res chain seq x y z
N MET A 1 -23.48 -11.09 -38.05
CA MET A 1 -22.12 -11.04 -38.63
C MET A 1 -22.16 -11.92 -39.86
N ASP A 2 -21.88 -11.37 -41.03
CA ASP A 2 -21.72 -12.17 -42.23
C ASP A 2 -20.63 -13.22 -41.99
N LYS A 3 -20.82 -14.43 -42.51
CA LYS A 3 -19.84 -15.50 -42.35
C LYS A 3 -18.57 -15.06 -43.08
N LEU A 4 -17.46 -14.97 -42.35
CA LEU A 4 -16.14 -14.64 -42.92
C LEU A 4 -15.60 -15.70 -43.89
N GLY A 5 -16.30 -16.82 -44.08
CA GLY A 5 -15.88 -17.95 -44.89
C GLY A 5 -15.84 -17.69 -46.40
N ASP A 6 -16.50 -16.64 -46.88
CA ASP A 6 -16.53 -16.28 -48.31
C ASP A 6 -15.43 -15.26 -48.69
N VAL A 7 -14.59 -14.86 -47.73
CA VAL A 7 -13.52 -13.87 -47.93
C VAL A 7 -12.22 -14.60 -48.28
N SER A 8 -11.54 -14.17 -49.35
CA SER A 8 -10.21 -14.67 -49.68
C SER A 8 -9.18 -14.36 -48.59
N ASP A 9 -8.15 -15.20 -48.44
CA ASP A 9 -7.10 -15.02 -47.43
C ASP A 9 -6.43 -13.63 -47.47
N GLU A 10 -6.15 -13.10 -48.66
CA GLU A 10 -5.53 -11.77 -48.83
C GLU A 10 -6.43 -10.65 -48.28
N GLU A 11 -7.71 -10.66 -48.66
CA GLU A 11 -8.71 -9.72 -48.16
C GLU A 11 -8.94 -9.87 -46.64
N LEU A 12 -8.92 -11.10 -46.12
CA LEU A 12 -9.05 -11.36 -44.69
C LEU A 12 -7.89 -10.74 -43.91
N LEU A 13 -6.65 -10.94 -44.37
CA LEU A 13 -5.46 -10.37 -43.75
C LEU A 13 -5.43 -8.84 -43.86
N ALA A 14 -5.81 -8.27 -45.01
CA ALA A 14 -5.92 -6.83 -45.19
C ALA A 14 -6.94 -6.21 -44.23
N ARG A 15 -8.13 -6.83 -44.11
CA ARG A 15 -9.16 -6.40 -43.14
C ARG A 15 -8.66 -6.50 -41.71
N LEU A 16 -8.00 -7.60 -41.34
CA LEU A 16 -7.45 -7.80 -40.00
C LEU A 16 -6.42 -6.71 -39.65
N CYS A 17 -5.48 -6.42 -40.55
CA CYS A 17 -4.52 -5.32 -40.39
C CYS A 17 -5.23 -3.97 -40.23
N GLY A 18 -6.28 -3.71 -41.03
CA GLY A 18 -7.11 -2.51 -40.90
C GLY A 18 -7.81 -2.40 -39.55
N HIS A 19 -8.30 -3.51 -39.00
CA HIS A 19 -8.89 -3.54 -37.66
C HIS A 19 -7.87 -3.30 -36.55
N VAL A 20 -6.65 -3.82 -36.68
CA VAL A 20 -5.56 -3.52 -35.75
C VAL A 20 -5.24 -2.03 -35.77
N GLY A 21 -5.12 -1.41 -36.95
CA GLY A 21 -4.91 0.03 -37.09
C GLY A 21 -6.01 0.87 -36.43
N LYS A 22 -7.29 0.53 -36.68
CA LYS A 22 -8.42 1.18 -35.99
C LYS A 22 -8.38 1.00 -34.47
N GLY A 23 -7.93 -0.17 -34.01
CA GLY A 23 -7.73 -0.44 -32.59
C GLY A 23 -6.66 0.44 -31.95
N ASN A 24 -5.59 0.75 -32.68
CA ASN A 24 -4.52 1.65 -32.21
C ASN A 24 -5.01 3.09 -32.08
N VAL A 25 -5.76 3.60 -33.07
CA VAL A 25 -6.39 4.93 -33.02
C VAL A 25 -7.33 5.04 -31.81
N TRP A 26 -8.22 4.07 -31.63
CA TRP A 26 -9.13 4.05 -30.48
C TRP A 26 -8.39 3.97 -29.14
N CYS A 27 -7.29 3.21 -29.08
CA CYS A 27 -6.44 3.14 -27.90
C CYS A 27 -5.82 4.50 -27.58
N ALA A 28 -5.29 5.21 -28.58
CA ALA A 28 -4.73 6.56 -28.41
C ALA A 28 -5.80 7.55 -27.92
N GLU A 29 -6.98 7.56 -28.54
CA GLU A 29 -8.12 8.38 -28.09
C GLU A 29 -8.45 8.11 -26.61
N LEU A 30 -8.60 6.84 -26.23
CA LEU A 30 -8.88 6.45 -24.84
C LEU A 30 -7.80 6.95 -23.89
N ILE A 31 -6.51 6.87 -24.26
CA ILE A 31 -5.41 7.41 -23.47
C ILE A 31 -5.54 8.93 -23.33
N ALA A 32 -5.88 9.66 -24.39
CA ALA A 32 -6.09 11.11 -24.34
C ALA A 32 -7.22 11.50 -23.37
N TYR A 33 -8.34 10.78 -23.35
CA TYR A 33 -9.38 10.98 -22.34
C TYR A 33 -8.87 10.72 -20.92
N LEU A 34 -8.10 9.65 -20.70
CA LEU A 34 -7.52 9.36 -19.39
C LEU A 34 -6.50 10.41 -18.93
N VAL A 35 -5.77 11.04 -19.85
CA VAL A 35 -4.91 12.20 -19.54
C VAL A 35 -5.75 13.32 -18.93
N GLU A 36 -6.88 13.65 -19.57
CA GLU A 36 -7.75 14.74 -19.11
C GLU A 36 -8.44 14.40 -17.79
N VAL A 37 -8.86 13.14 -17.60
CA VAL A 37 -9.38 12.64 -16.31
C VAL A 37 -8.35 12.83 -15.20
N ASP A 38 -7.07 12.49 -15.45
CA ASP A 38 -6.00 12.63 -14.46
C ASP A 38 -5.73 14.11 -14.18
N GLU A 39 -5.68 14.93 -15.23
CA GLU A 39 -5.42 16.36 -15.11
C GLU A 39 -6.54 17.08 -14.36
N ARG A 40 -7.81 16.79 -14.64
CA ARG A 40 -8.94 17.39 -13.93
C ARG A 40 -9.24 16.75 -12.57
N ARG A 41 -8.53 15.67 -12.20
CA ARG A 41 -8.77 14.87 -10.98
C ARG A 41 -10.20 14.31 -10.92
N LEU A 42 -10.78 13.96 -12.08
CA LEU A 42 -12.14 13.43 -12.13
C LEU A 42 -12.26 12.11 -11.38
N ASP A 43 -11.18 11.32 -11.33
CA ASP A 43 -11.08 10.13 -10.48
C ASP A 43 -11.44 10.46 -9.02
N ARG A 44 -10.84 11.51 -8.48
CA ARG A 44 -11.08 11.93 -7.10
C ARG A 44 -12.45 12.57 -6.94
N ILE A 45 -12.89 13.38 -7.90
CA ILE A 45 -14.20 14.04 -7.87
C ILE A 45 -15.33 13.01 -7.80
N HIS A 46 -15.24 11.92 -8.57
CA HIS A 46 -16.18 10.79 -8.56
C HIS A 46 -15.93 9.77 -7.43
N ALA A 47 -15.45 10.25 -6.27
CA ALA A 47 -15.28 9.49 -5.04
C ALA A 47 -14.34 8.26 -5.15
N CYS A 48 -13.41 8.24 -6.11
CA CYS A 48 -12.39 7.19 -6.18
C CYS A 48 -11.15 7.56 -5.37
N SER A 49 -10.52 6.54 -4.80
CA SER A 49 -9.34 6.67 -3.94
C SER A 49 -8.04 6.83 -4.73
N SER A 50 -8.08 6.53 -6.02
CA SER A 50 -7.00 6.70 -6.97
C SER A 50 -7.54 6.58 -8.40
N MET A 51 -6.72 6.99 -9.37
CA MET A 51 -6.98 6.70 -10.78
C MET A 51 -7.17 5.21 -11.08
N TRP A 52 -6.46 4.32 -10.38
CA TRP A 52 -6.62 2.88 -10.56
C TRP A 52 -8.01 2.41 -10.13
N ASP A 53 -8.49 2.87 -8.96
CA ASP A 53 -9.84 2.59 -8.45
C ASP A 53 -10.91 3.17 -9.39
N PHE A 54 -10.67 4.32 -10.02
CA PHE A 54 -11.55 4.85 -11.04
C PHE A 54 -11.62 3.95 -12.28
N CYS A 55 -10.47 3.58 -12.86
CA CYS A 55 -10.43 2.74 -14.06
C CYS A 55 -11.04 1.34 -13.83
N THR A 56 -10.79 0.71 -12.68
CA THR A 56 -11.32 -0.63 -12.41
C THR A 56 -12.79 -0.60 -12.01
N ARG A 57 -13.18 0.24 -11.05
CA ARG A 57 -14.54 0.23 -10.49
C ARG A 57 -15.57 1.02 -11.30
N LYS A 58 -15.18 2.14 -11.91
CA LYS A 58 -16.10 3.00 -12.68
C LYS A 58 -16.07 2.70 -14.17
N LEU A 59 -14.90 2.39 -14.74
CA LEU A 59 -14.76 2.08 -16.17
C LEU A 59 -14.76 0.57 -16.49
N GLY A 60 -14.72 -0.30 -15.48
CA GLY A 60 -14.77 -1.76 -15.68
C GLY A 60 -13.51 -2.36 -16.30
N MET A 61 -12.38 -1.65 -16.31
CA MET A 61 -11.12 -2.16 -16.86
C MET A 61 -10.54 -3.25 -15.97
N SER A 62 -9.86 -4.21 -16.58
CA SER A 62 -9.03 -5.17 -15.82
C SER A 62 -7.86 -4.46 -15.14
N GLU A 63 -7.32 -5.05 -14.06
CA GLU A 63 -6.24 -4.41 -13.30
C GLU A 63 -4.98 -4.14 -14.13
N GLY A 64 -4.60 -5.10 -15.00
CA GLY A 64 -3.42 -4.98 -15.86
C GLY A 64 -3.59 -3.93 -16.96
N GLU A 65 -4.80 -3.81 -17.49
CA GLU A 65 -5.18 -2.79 -18.47
C GLU A 65 -5.17 -1.40 -17.86
N ALA A 66 -5.83 -1.23 -16.71
CA ALA A 66 -5.80 0.01 -15.94
C ALA A 66 -4.35 0.44 -15.65
N HIS A 67 -3.52 -0.48 -15.18
CA HIS A 67 -2.13 -0.15 -14.84
C HIS A 67 -1.32 0.36 -16.03
N ARG A 68 -1.41 -0.32 -17.19
CA ARG A 68 -0.70 0.10 -18.40
C ARG A 68 -1.25 1.40 -18.96
N ARG A 69 -2.57 1.59 -19.00
CA ARG A 69 -3.18 2.81 -19.54
C ARG A 69 -2.95 4.03 -18.66
N ILE A 70 -2.99 3.88 -17.34
CA ILE A 70 -2.65 4.97 -16.41
C ILE A 70 -1.18 5.36 -16.57
N ALA A 71 -0.29 4.37 -16.72
CA ALA A 71 1.12 4.64 -17.00
C ALA A 71 1.29 5.38 -18.33
N ALA A 72 0.63 4.92 -19.39
CA ALA A 72 0.65 5.57 -20.71
C ALA A 72 0.11 7.00 -20.66
N ALA A 73 -1.05 7.24 -20.04
CA ALA A 73 -1.61 8.59 -19.87
C ALA A 73 -0.64 9.53 -19.15
N ARG A 74 -0.01 9.07 -18.06
CA ARG A 74 1.00 9.88 -17.36
C ARG A 74 2.26 10.12 -18.18
N THR A 75 2.67 9.16 -19.01
CA THR A 75 3.78 9.34 -19.95
C THR A 75 3.41 10.36 -21.03
N VAL A 76 2.22 10.27 -21.63
CA VAL A 76 1.72 11.22 -22.64
C VAL A 76 1.61 12.63 -22.08
N ARG A 77 1.17 12.80 -20.83
CA ARG A 77 1.16 14.12 -20.18
C ARG A 77 2.55 14.72 -20.03
N ARG A 78 3.59 13.89 -19.88
CA ARG A 78 4.98 14.34 -19.81
C ARG A 78 5.59 14.56 -21.21
N PHE A 79 5.19 13.73 -22.18
CA PHE A 79 5.72 13.70 -23.54
C PHE A 79 4.56 13.52 -24.54
N PRO A 80 3.92 14.62 -25.00
CA PRO A 80 2.73 14.55 -25.86
C PRO A 80 2.92 13.78 -27.17
N GLN A 81 4.13 13.78 -27.75
CA GLN A 81 4.46 13.06 -28.99
C GLN A 81 4.24 11.54 -28.91
N VAL A 82 4.28 10.95 -27.70
CA VAL A 82 4.05 9.52 -27.47
C VAL A 82 2.66 9.11 -27.98
N LEU A 83 1.68 10.01 -27.93
CA LEU A 83 0.31 9.72 -28.36
C LEU A 83 0.26 9.33 -29.84
N GLY A 84 0.96 10.06 -30.70
CA GLY A 84 1.03 9.76 -32.14
C GLY A 84 1.73 8.42 -32.44
N ALA A 85 2.74 8.05 -31.65
CA ALA A 85 3.39 6.75 -31.78
C ALA A 85 2.46 5.58 -31.40
N ILE A 86 1.56 5.77 -30.43
CA ILE A 86 0.51 4.79 -30.10
C ILE A 86 -0.51 4.72 -31.22
N GLU A 87 -0.98 5.87 -31.72
CA GLU A 87 -1.99 5.97 -32.78
C GLU A 87 -1.55 5.27 -34.07
N ARG A 88 -0.30 5.50 -34.49
CA ARG A 88 0.29 4.82 -35.66
C ARG A 88 0.63 3.36 -35.43
N GLY A 89 0.55 2.87 -34.18
CA GLY A 89 0.91 1.49 -33.84
C GLY A 89 2.41 1.22 -33.81
N GLU A 90 3.25 2.27 -33.82
CA GLU A 90 4.72 2.14 -33.72
C GLU A 90 5.10 1.54 -32.37
N VAL A 91 4.43 1.99 -31.30
CA VAL A 91 4.71 1.53 -29.93
C VAL A 91 3.44 1.06 -29.24
N HIS A 92 3.42 -0.21 -28.83
CA HIS A 92 2.32 -0.78 -28.04
C HIS A 92 2.45 -0.48 -26.54
N LEU A 93 1.36 -0.52 -25.77
CA LEU A 93 1.32 -0.12 -24.35
C LEU A 93 2.33 -0.86 -23.45
N CYS A 94 2.60 -2.15 -23.70
CA CYS A 94 3.59 -2.90 -22.92
C CYS A 94 5.03 -2.38 -23.12
N ALA A 95 5.41 -2.03 -24.35
CA ALA A 95 6.72 -1.46 -24.67
C ALA A 95 6.85 -0.08 -24.04
N LEU A 96 5.82 0.77 -24.18
CA LEU A 96 5.79 2.07 -23.54
C LEU A 96 5.92 1.96 -22.02
N TYR A 97 5.29 0.95 -21.41
CA TYR A 97 5.43 0.69 -19.98
C TYR A 97 6.89 0.41 -19.61
N VAL A 98 7.65 -0.37 -20.39
CA VAL A 98 9.09 -0.58 -20.15
C VAL A 98 9.86 0.73 -20.32
N LEU A 99 9.62 1.46 -21.42
CA LEU A 99 10.35 2.68 -21.77
C LEU A 99 10.14 3.84 -20.79
N ARG A 100 8.96 3.97 -20.16
CA ARG A 100 8.55 5.16 -19.40
C ARG A 100 9.55 5.70 -18.38
N LYS A 101 10.39 4.83 -17.80
CA LYS A 101 11.38 5.19 -16.77
C LYS A 101 12.66 5.79 -17.37
N HIS A 102 12.88 5.58 -18.66
CA HIS A 102 14.08 5.96 -19.40
C HIS A 102 13.84 7.15 -20.33
N LEU A 103 12.57 7.52 -20.55
CA LEU A 103 12.20 8.69 -21.36
C LEU A 103 12.57 10.01 -20.65
N THR A 104 13.30 10.85 -21.39
CA THR A 104 13.64 12.24 -21.10
C THR A 104 13.16 13.13 -22.26
N SER A 105 13.22 14.45 -22.10
CA SER A 105 12.88 15.39 -23.19
C SER A 105 13.75 15.19 -24.42
N ASP A 106 14.98 14.72 -24.22
CA ASP A 106 16.02 14.75 -25.25
C ASP A 106 16.07 13.43 -26.04
N ASN A 107 15.60 12.32 -25.44
CA ASN A 107 15.71 10.98 -26.02
C ASN A 107 14.37 10.35 -26.44
N VAL A 108 13.25 11.05 -26.22
CA VAL A 108 11.92 10.46 -26.40
C VAL A 108 11.67 10.01 -27.83
N ASP A 109 11.95 10.84 -28.83
CA ASP A 109 11.70 10.51 -30.23
C ASP A 109 12.64 9.39 -30.71
N GLU A 110 13.92 9.42 -30.30
CA GLU A 110 14.90 8.37 -30.62
C GLU A 110 14.46 7.01 -30.05
N LEU A 111 14.11 6.95 -28.76
CA LEU A 111 13.72 5.70 -28.10
C LEU A 111 12.40 5.15 -28.62
N LEU A 112 11.45 6.02 -29.01
CA LEU A 112 10.19 5.58 -29.64
C LEU A 112 10.44 5.01 -31.04
N HIS A 113 11.28 5.68 -31.84
CA HIS A 113 11.64 5.19 -33.18
C HIS A 113 12.38 3.85 -33.10
N GLU A 114 13.34 3.72 -32.18
CA GLU A 114 14.10 2.48 -32.01
C GLU A 114 13.21 1.34 -31.48
N ALA A 115 12.20 1.65 -30.66
CA ALA A 115 11.22 0.67 -30.17
C ALA A 115 10.17 0.26 -31.21
N SER A 116 10.09 0.97 -32.34
CA SER A 116 9.03 0.79 -33.32
C SER A 116 8.98 -0.64 -33.85
N GLY A 117 7.81 -1.27 -33.80
CA GLY A 117 7.58 -2.63 -34.30
C GLY A 117 8.25 -3.76 -33.50
N LYS A 118 8.97 -3.45 -32.41
CA LYS A 118 9.62 -4.45 -31.56
C LYS A 118 8.63 -5.05 -30.56
N SER A 119 8.78 -6.34 -30.28
CA SER A 119 8.09 -7.01 -29.17
C SER A 119 8.53 -6.46 -27.82
N THR A 120 7.73 -6.68 -26.78
CA THR A 120 8.06 -6.24 -25.41
C THR A 120 9.44 -6.76 -24.95
N ARG A 121 9.79 -8.02 -25.28
CA ARG A 121 11.09 -8.62 -24.92
C ARG A 121 12.26 -7.95 -25.66
N GLU A 122 12.07 -7.59 -26.92
CA GLU A 122 13.09 -6.89 -27.69
C GLU A 122 13.29 -5.46 -27.18
N VAL A 123 12.22 -4.78 -26.79
CA VAL A 123 12.30 -3.46 -26.14
C VAL A 123 13.02 -3.55 -24.79
N GLU A 124 12.78 -4.59 -24.00
CA GLU A 124 13.54 -4.82 -22.75
C GLU A 124 15.04 -5.02 -23.02
N LYS A 125 15.41 -5.82 -24.02
CA LYS A 125 16.81 -6.01 -24.43
C LYS A 125 17.45 -4.72 -24.92
N MET A 126 16.73 -3.95 -25.74
CA MET A 126 17.15 -2.64 -26.24
C MET A 126 17.44 -1.67 -25.08
N VAL A 127 16.51 -1.59 -24.12
CA VAL A 127 16.66 -0.76 -22.92
C VAL A 127 17.83 -1.23 -22.06
N ALA A 128 18.03 -2.53 -21.89
CA ALA A 128 19.17 -3.08 -21.16
C ALA A 128 20.51 -2.77 -21.83
N ALA A 129 20.56 -2.77 -23.17
CA ALA A 129 21.76 -2.40 -23.93
C ALA A 129 22.09 -0.90 -23.83
N ARG A 130 21.08 -0.04 -23.91
CA ARG A 130 21.24 1.43 -23.82
C ARG A 130 21.47 1.94 -22.39
N PHE A 131 20.81 1.30 -21.42
CA PHE A 131 20.85 1.67 -20.01
C PHE A 131 21.30 0.45 -19.19
N PRO A 132 22.56 0.02 -19.35
CA PRO A 132 23.08 -1.11 -18.61
C PRO A 132 22.97 -0.82 -17.12
N ARG A 133 22.42 -1.77 -16.38
CA ARG A 133 22.50 -1.73 -14.92
C ARG A 133 23.87 -2.27 -14.55
N PRO A 134 24.57 -1.65 -13.57
CA PRO A 134 25.80 -2.22 -13.07
C PRO A 134 25.51 -3.65 -12.61
N ASP A 135 26.42 -4.56 -12.92
CA ASP A 135 26.30 -5.95 -12.49
C ASP A 135 26.10 -5.97 -10.98
N VAL A 136 25.04 -6.66 -10.54
CA VAL A 136 24.89 -6.95 -9.12
C VAL A 136 26.09 -7.82 -8.77
N PRO A 137 26.99 -7.39 -7.85
CA PRO A 137 28.14 -8.21 -7.51
C PRO A 137 27.64 -9.60 -7.12
N ALA A 138 28.30 -10.63 -7.65
CA ALA A 138 28.02 -12.01 -7.29
C ALA A 138 28.39 -12.22 -5.82
N CYS A 139 27.47 -11.87 -4.92
CA CYS A 139 27.55 -12.25 -3.53
C CYS A 139 27.20 -13.73 -3.44
N VAL A 140 28.22 -14.57 -3.50
CA VAL A 140 28.15 -15.92 -2.96
C VAL A 140 28.27 -15.78 -1.45
N GLU A 141 27.16 -15.55 -0.75
CA GLU A 141 27.14 -15.92 0.65
C GLU A 141 27.19 -17.45 0.72
N PRO A 142 28.04 -18.03 1.58
CA PRO A 142 28.12 -19.47 1.71
C PRO A 142 26.74 -20.02 2.08
N VAL A 143 26.17 -20.82 1.18
CA VAL A 143 25.13 -21.78 1.55
C VAL A 143 25.77 -22.64 2.62
N ALA A 144 25.28 -22.54 3.86
CA ALA A 144 25.73 -23.40 4.95
C ALA A 144 25.75 -24.84 4.42
N PRO A 145 26.88 -25.57 4.58
CA PRO A 145 26.99 -26.89 4.01
C PRO A 145 25.82 -27.73 4.51
N GLN A 146 25.07 -28.30 3.58
CA GLN A 146 24.31 -29.50 3.86
C GLN A 146 25.31 -30.46 4.49
N ALA A 147 25.19 -30.68 5.79
CA ALA A 147 25.86 -31.76 6.45
C ALA A 147 25.26 -33.04 5.87
N LEU A 148 25.85 -33.50 4.76
CA LEU A 148 25.79 -34.88 4.34
C LEU A 148 26.31 -35.67 5.54
N LEU A 149 25.43 -36.47 6.13
CA LEU A 149 25.78 -37.53 7.04
C LEU A 149 26.94 -38.30 6.42
N SER A 150 28.08 -38.31 7.12
CA SER A 150 29.26 -39.04 6.68
C SER A 150 28.91 -40.52 6.48
N PRO A 151 29.35 -41.14 5.37
CA PRO A 151 29.19 -42.56 5.13
C PRO A 151 30.05 -43.38 6.11
N VAL A 152 29.49 -44.48 6.61
CA VAL A 152 30.20 -45.47 7.41
C VAL A 152 31.14 -46.26 6.49
N SER A 153 32.40 -46.41 6.90
CA SER A 153 33.51 -47.05 6.18
C SER A 153 33.28 -48.54 5.85
N PRO A 154 34.06 -49.11 4.91
CA PRO A 154 33.69 -50.29 4.12
C PRO A 154 34.19 -51.62 4.70
N VAL A 155 33.52 -52.71 4.33
CA VAL A 155 34.08 -54.08 4.37
C VAL A 155 34.06 -54.64 2.96
N SER A 156 35.25 -55.00 2.48
CA SER A 156 35.53 -55.65 1.19
C SER A 156 35.14 -57.12 1.18
N VAL A 157 34.51 -57.62 0.10
CA VAL A 157 34.80 -58.95 -0.47
C VAL A 157 34.58 -58.95 -2.00
N ALA A 158 35.68 -59.26 -2.70
CA ALA A 158 35.90 -59.91 -4.01
C ALA A 158 34.88 -59.89 -5.17
N THR A 159 35.42 -59.47 -6.33
CA THR A 159 35.17 -59.84 -7.76
C THR A 159 34.94 -61.35 -8.04
N PRO A 160 34.45 -61.81 -9.24
CA PRO A 160 34.64 -61.21 -10.58
C PRO A 160 33.46 -61.22 -11.60
N SER A 161 33.68 -60.46 -12.69
CA SER A 161 33.06 -60.43 -14.06
C SER A 161 32.84 -61.81 -14.72
N PRO A 162 32.34 -61.99 -15.99
CA PRO A 162 31.98 -61.04 -17.09
C PRO A 162 30.58 -61.35 -17.75
N VAL A 163 30.05 -60.69 -18.80
CA VAL A 163 30.30 -60.86 -20.27
C VAL A 163 29.26 -60.03 -21.06
N SER A 164 29.76 -59.24 -22.04
CA SER A 164 29.29 -58.86 -23.40
C SER A 164 27.79 -58.55 -23.70
N ILE A 165 27.38 -57.65 -24.61
CA ILE A 165 27.71 -57.50 -26.05
C ILE A 165 27.25 -56.09 -26.56
N ALA A 166 28.07 -55.51 -27.46
CA ALA A 166 27.82 -54.65 -28.66
C ALA A 166 26.40 -54.05 -28.92
N MET A 167 26.16 -52.89 -29.57
CA MET A 167 26.91 -52.10 -30.55
C MET A 167 26.20 -50.74 -30.85
N ARG A 168 27.00 -49.69 -31.05
CA ARG A 168 26.97 -48.52 -31.97
C ARG A 168 25.68 -47.83 -32.52
N SER A 169 25.73 -46.48 -32.41
CA SER A 169 25.40 -45.37 -33.36
C SER A 169 23.94 -45.20 -33.87
N ASP A 170 23.36 -44.02 -34.11
CA ASP A 170 23.86 -42.63 -34.22
C ASP A 170 22.72 -41.61 -33.96
N ALA A 171 23.11 -40.36 -33.67
CA ALA A 171 22.38 -39.09 -33.68
C ALA A 171 20.82 -39.08 -33.74
N GLY A 172 20.21 -38.77 -32.60
CA GLY A 172 18.81 -38.33 -32.48
C GLY A 172 18.68 -37.23 -31.43
N SER A 173 18.42 -36.01 -31.92
CA SER A 173 18.17 -34.76 -31.20
C SER A 173 17.41 -34.91 -29.87
N ALA A 174 18.11 -34.71 -28.75
CA ALA A 174 17.50 -34.51 -27.44
C ALA A 174 17.26 -33.01 -27.22
N TRP A 175 16.01 -32.57 -27.37
CA TRP A 175 15.55 -31.27 -26.88
C TRP A 175 15.80 -31.19 -25.36
N SER A 176 16.77 -30.38 -24.96
CA SER A 176 16.88 -29.89 -23.60
C SER A 176 16.31 -28.48 -23.55
N LEU A 177 15.04 -28.39 -23.14
CA LEU A 177 14.40 -27.17 -22.67
C LEU A 177 15.10 -26.72 -21.39
N SER A 178 16.06 -25.81 -21.50
CA SER A 178 16.58 -25.10 -20.34
C SER A 178 15.65 -23.92 -20.05
N LEU A 179 14.77 -24.12 -19.06
CA LEU A 179 13.88 -23.09 -18.51
C LEU A 179 14.73 -21.92 -17.99
N ALA A 180 14.64 -20.79 -18.67
CA ALA A 180 15.12 -19.52 -18.14
C ALA A 180 14.35 -19.17 -16.85
N ALA A 181 15.10 -18.95 -15.78
CA ALA A 181 14.59 -18.60 -14.46
C ALA A 181 13.65 -17.39 -14.54
N SER A 182 12.40 -17.61 -14.11
CA SER A 182 11.41 -16.54 -13.94
C SER A 182 11.89 -15.49 -12.92
N PRO A 183 11.45 -14.23 -13.04
CA PRO A 183 11.63 -13.25 -11.98
C PRO A 183 11.04 -13.81 -10.68
N GLY A 184 11.78 -13.70 -9.58
CA GLY A 184 11.42 -14.31 -8.30
C GLY A 184 9.97 -14.07 -7.87
N PRO A 185 9.36 -14.99 -7.10
CA PRO A 185 7.93 -14.98 -6.82
C PRO A 185 7.50 -13.65 -6.19
N ARG A 186 6.65 -12.90 -6.89
CA ARG A 186 5.94 -11.77 -6.28
C ARG A 186 4.92 -12.34 -5.29
N PRO A 187 4.66 -11.66 -4.17
CA PRO A 187 3.60 -12.09 -3.29
C PRO A 187 2.26 -12.04 -4.04
N ARG A 188 1.48 -13.12 -3.97
CA ARG A 188 0.17 -13.27 -4.63
C ARG A 188 -0.90 -13.51 -3.57
N VAL A 189 -2.00 -12.79 -3.69
CA VAL A 189 -3.22 -13.03 -2.91
C VAL A 189 -4.34 -13.28 -3.91
N GLU A 190 -4.82 -14.51 -3.97
CA GLU A 190 -5.81 -14.96 -4.96
C GLU A 190 -7.04 -15.54 -4.25
N PRO A 191 -8.27 -15.12 -4.58
CA PRO A 191 -9.47 -15.73 -4.03
C PRO A 191 -9.62 -17.17 -4.57
N LEU A 192 -9.78 -18.14 -3.66
CA LEU A 192 -10.07 -19.54 -4.00
C LEU A 192 -11.58 -19.83 -3.89
N SER A 193 -12.28 -19.15 -2.98
CA SER A 193 -13.73 -19.20 -2.82
C SER A 193 -14.23 -17.89 -2.20
N ALA A 194 -15.55 -17.75 -1.99
CA ALA A 194 -16.15 -16.57 -1.36
C ALA A 194 -15.57 -16.24 0.04
N THR A 195 -14.98 -17.22 0.72
CA THR A 195 -14.46 -17.07 2.10
C THR A 195 -13.00 -17.52 2.28
N ARG A 196 -12.32 -18.00 1.24
CA ARG A 196 -10.95 -18.54 1.33
C ARG A 196 -10.03 -17.93 0.27
N TYR A 197 -8.82 -17.57 0.69
CA TYR A 197 -7.83 -16.90 -0.14
C TYR A 197 -6.49 -17.64 -0.07
N ARG A 198 -5.80 -17.78 -1.19
CA ARG A 198 -4.42 -18.26 -1.26
C ARG A 198 -3.48 -17.08 -1.06
N VAL A 199 -2.62 -17.16 -0.06
CA VAL A 199 -1.57 -16.16 0.19
C VAL A 199 -0.22 -16.82 -0.04
N GLU A 200 0.49 -16.36 -1.08
CA GLU A 200 1.85 -16.78 -1.37
C GLU A 200 2.80 -15.60 -1.17
N LEU A 201 3.87 -15.80 -0.41
CA LEU A 201 4.94 -14.80 -0.30
C LEU A 201 6.29 -15.48 -0.05
N THR A 202 7.34 -14.89 -0.57
CA THR A 202 8.72 -15.26 -0.23
C THR A 202 9.14 -14.45 0.99
N VAL A 203 9.60 -15.14 2.03
CA VAL A 203 10.06 -14.53 3.30
C VAL A 203 11.57 -14.70 3.46
N SER A 204 12.19 -13.79 4.22
CA SER A 204 13.61 -13.93 4.61
C SER A 204 13.82 -15.10 5.58
N ALA A 205 15.05 -15.61 5.68
CA ALA A 205 15.41 -16.65 6.65
C ALA A 205 15.06 -16.26 8.09
N THR A 206 15.35 -15.02 8.49
CA THR A 206 15.00 -14.48 9.81
C THR A 206 13.49 -14.48 10.08
N THR A 207 12.67 -14.22 9.04
CA THR A 207 11.21 -14.26 9.17
C THR A 207 10.71 -15.69 9.32
N LYS A 208 11.28 -16.64 8.56
CA LYS A 208 10.96 -18.07 8.68
C LYS A 208 11.31 -18.61 10.07
N GLU A 209 12.49 -18.28 10.59
CA GLU A 209 12.91 -18.63 11.96
C GLU A 209 12.00 -18.01 13.02
N THR A 210 11.57 -16.77 12.81
CA THR A 210 10.60 -16.12 13.70
C THR A 210 9.25 -16.85 13.68
N VAL A 211 8.76 -17.25 12.50
CA VAL A 211 7.52 -18.03 12.36
C VAL A 211 7.66 -19.39 13.05
N ASP A 212 8.77 -20.09 12.88
CA ASP A 212 9.03 -21.38 13.55
C ASP A 212 9.11 -21.23 15.07
N ARG A 213 9.80 -20.19 15.55
CA ARG A 213 9.85 -19.87 16.99
C ARG A 213 8.47 -19.56 17.55
N ILE A 214 7.63 -18.84 16.80
CA ILE A 214 6.23 -18.58 17.19
C ILE A 214 5.43 -19.88 17.20
N LYS A 215 5.59 -20.76 16.19
CA LYS A 215 4.96 -22.09 16.17
C LYS A 215 5.29 -22.88 17.43
N ASP A 216 6.57 -22.97 17.79
CA ASP A 216 7.01 -23.71 18.97
C ASP A 216 6.46 -23.12 20.27
N LEU A 217 6.48 -21.79 20.42
CA LEU A 217 5.88 -21.12 21.58
C LEU A 217 4.36 -21.30 21.64
N MET A 218 3.69 -21.37 20.50
CA MET A 218 2.24 -21.55 20.40
C MET A 218 1.77 -23.00 20.44
N ARG A 219 2.65 -24.01 20.52
CA ARG A 219 2.26 -25.45 20.53
C ARG A 219 1.19 -25.80 21.57
N HIS A 220 1.17 -25.11 22.71
CA HIS A 220 0.17 -25.31 23.77
C HIS A 220 -1.25 -24.78 23.41
N ARG A 221 -1.35 -23.85 22.45
CA ARG A 221 -2.60 -23.22 21.99
C ARG A 221 -2.97 -23.56 20.55
N ASN A 222 -2.00 -23.99 19.76
CA ASN A 222 -2.12 -24.41 18.37
C ASN A 222 -1.32 -25.71 18.18
N PRO A 223 -1.88 -26.87 18.56
CA PRO A 223 -1.18 -28.15 18.53
C PRO A 223 -0.79 -28.60 17.11
N THR A 224 -1.54 -28.15 16.09
CA THR A 224 -1.31 -28.47 14.68
C THR A 224 -0.25 -27.56 14.03
N GLY A 225 0.11 -26.44 14.66
CA GLY A 225 1.06 -25.47 14.11
C GLY A 225 0.54 -24.75 12.87
N ASP A 226 -0.79 -24.66 12.74
CA ASP A 226 -1.45 -24.03 11.61
C ASP A 226 -1.03 -22.56 11.45
N LEU A 227 -0.69 -22.20 10.21
CA LEU A 227 -0.20 -20.87 9.88
C LEU A 227 -1.32 -19.84 9.87
N GLU A 228 -2.56 -20.23 9.56
CA GLU A 228 -3.73 -19.32 9.61
C GLU A 228 -3.91 -18.78 11.03
N ALA A 229 -3.94 -19.64 12.05
CA ALA A 229 -4.05 -19.21 13.45
C ALA A 229 -2.89 -18.31 13.93
N ILE A 230 -1.67 -18.55 13.45
CA ILE A 230 -0.49 -17.73 13.79
C ILE A 230 -0.57 -16.38 13.09
N LEU A 231 -0.94 -16.37 11.82
CA LEU A 231 -1.16 -15.15 11.05
C LEU A 231 -2.30 -14.35 11.65
N ASP A 232 -3.42 -14.97 12.00
CA ASP A 232 -4.56 -14.30 12.63
C ASP A 232 -4.18 -13.67 13.97
N ALA A 233 -3.46 -14.39 14.84
CA ALA A 233 -2.98 -13.82 16.10
C ALA A 233 -2.00 -12.66 15.88
N SER A 234 -1.07 -12.83 14.93
CA SER A 234 -0.05 -11.81 14.61
C SER A 234 -0.66 -10.58 13.96
N LEU A 235 -1.58 -10.78 13.01
CA LEU A 235 -2.35 -9.75 12.33
C LEU A 235 -3.32 -9.09 13.29
N ALA A 236 -3.94 -9.80 14.22
CA ALA A 236 -4.78 -9.20 15.26
C ALA A 236 -3.96 -8.32 16.20
N LEU A 237 -2.75 -8.73 16.58
CA LEU A 237 -1.83 -7.92 17.37
C LEU A 237 -1.34 -6.69 16.59
N LEU A 238 -0.92 -6.89 15.34
CA LEU A 238 -0.48 -5.79 14.47
C LEU A 238 -1.63 -4.85 14.14
N LEU A 239 -2.83 -5.36 13.90
CA LEU A 239 -4.04 -4.59 13.71
C LEU A 239 -4.35 -3.82 14.98
N ALA A 240 -4.35 -4.43 16.17
CA ALA A 240 -4.55 -3.72 17.43
C ALA A 240 -3.49 -2.62 17.66
N GLN A 241 -2.24 -2.87 17.30
CA GLN A 241 -1.16 -1.88 17.36
C GLN A 241 -1.37 -0.75 16.35
N LEU A 242 -1.68 -1.06 15.09
CA LEU A 242 -1.96 -0.07 14.05
C LEU A 242 -3.24 0.70 14.35
N GLU A 243 -4.27 0.07 14.90
CA GLU A 243 -5.47 0.73 15.37
C GLU A 243 -5.15 1.66 16.56
N LYS A 244 -4.22 1.28 17.44
CA LYS A 244 -3.72 2.16 18.50
C LYS A 244 -2.94 3.35 17.96
N GLU A 245 -2.03 3.12 17.01
CA GLU A 245 -1.16 4.16 16.44
C GLU A 245 -1.90 5.09 15.46
N ARG A 246 -2.70 4.52 14.58
CA ARG A 246 -3.37 5.21 13.46
C ARG A 246 -4.81 5.60 13.75
N LEU A 247 -5.53 4.85 14.57
CA LEU A 247 -6.92 5.18 14.95
C LEU A 247 -7.01 5.67 16.41
N GLY A 248 -5.92 5.59 17.17
CA GLY A 248 -5.86 5.98 18.58
C GLY A 248 -6.51 4.98 19.54
N LYS A 249 -7.00 3.82 19.08
CA LYS A 249 -7.72 2.83 19.93
C LYS A 249 -6.85 2.43 21.12
N THR A 250 -7.32 2.66 22.35
CA THR A 250 -6.69 2.13 23.56
C THR A 250 -7.64 1.15 24.24
N PRO A 251 -7.15 0.03 24.80
CA PRO A 251 -7.98 -0.94 25.52
C PRO A 251 -8.77 -0.34 26.71
N ARG A 252 -8.32 0.81 27.23
CA ARG A 252 -9.04 1.61 28.22
C ARG A 252 -9.18 3.05 27.71
N PRO A 253 -10.39 3.53 27.38
CA PRO A 253 -10.68 4.95 27.35
C PRO A 253 -10.49 5.48 28.78
N GLY A 254 -9.81 6.61 28.95
CA GLY A 254 -9.67 7.24 30.27
C GLY A 254 -11.03 7.72 30.78
N GLY A 255 -11.82 6.83 31.37
CA GLY A 255 -13.01 7.21 32.11
C GLY A 255 -12.59 8.01 33.33
N ARG A 256 -13.20 9.19 33.53
CA ARG A 256 -13.15 9.91 34.81
C ARG A 256 -13.41 8.91 35.92
N ARG A 257 -12.42 8.67 36.78
CA ARG A 257 -12.54 7.82 37.95
C ARG A 257 -13.58 8.49 38.88
N ARG A 258 -14.82 8.01 38.90
CA ARG A 258 -15.74 8.29 40.01
C ARG A 258 -15.06 7.76 41.27
N LYS A 259 -14.85 8.64 42.23
CA LYS A 259 -14.29 8.34 43.55
C LYS A 259 -15.18 7.25 44.20
N PRO A 260 -14.64 6.12 44.69
CA PRO A 260 -15.44 5.21 45.50
C PRO A 260 -15.82 5.95 46.79
N ALA A 261 -17.08 5.87 47.18
CA ALA A 261 -17.53 6.27 48.50
C ALA A 261 -16.86 5.35 49.54
N GLU A 262 -16.33 5.98 50.57
CA GLU A 262 -15.63 5.38 51.69
C GLU A 262 -16.64 4.62 52.58
N ALA A 263 -16.28 3.39 52.94
CA ALA A 263 -17.11 2.48 53.70
C ALA A 263 -17.17 2.86 55.19
N THR A 264 -18.35 2.73 55.80
CA THR A 264 -18.53 2.70 57.25
C THR A 264 -18.42 1.27 57.77
N ASN A 265 -17.54 1.10 58.75
CA ASN A 265 -17.18 -0.13 59.46
C ASN A 265 -18.34 -0.76 60.26
N ALA A 266 -18.32 -2.09 60.40
CA ALA A 266 -18.54 -2.78 61.68
C ALA A 266 -17.89 -4.18 61.65
N CYS A 267 -17.15 -4.48 62.71
CA CYS A 267 -16.37 -5.70 62.97
C CYS A 267 -17.04 -6.48 64.09
N VAL A 268 -17.18 -7.82 64.00
CA VAL A 268 -17.08 -8.76 65.13
C VAL A 268 -16.64 -10.15 64.61
N SER A 269 -15.65 -10.73 65.28
CA SER A 269 -15.06 -12.06 65.09
C SER A 269 -15.87 -13.19 65.77
N SER A 270 -15.82 -14.43 65.25
CA SER A 270 -15.38 -15.63 66.00
C SER A 270 -15.66 -16.94 65.24
N ALA A 271 -14.78 -17.92 65.44
CA ALA A 271 -14.70 -19.23 64.80
C ALA A 271 -15.78 -20.25 65.22
N SER A 272 -16.04 -21.25 64.36
CA SER A 272 -15.99 -22.72 64.64
C SER A 272 -16.75 -23.53 63.56
N ALA A 273 -16.15 -24.63 63.09
CA ALA A 273 -16.81 -25.77 62.41
C ALA A 273 -17.38 -26.74 63.49
N PRO A 274 -18.26 -27.75 63.22
CA PRO A 274 -18.16 -28.76 62.13
C PRO A 274 -19.50 -29.27 61.50
N ALA A 275 -19.38 -30.16 60.49
CA ALA A 275 -20.21 -31.35 60.07
C ALA A 275 -21.77 -31.28 60.15
N GLU A 276 -22.63 -31.85 59.28
CA GLU A 276 -22.57 -33.00 58.35
C GLU A 276 -23.94 -33.10 57.58
N ILE A 277 -23.97 -33.87 56.47
CA ILE A 277 -25.11 -34.69 55.93
C ILE A 277 -26.31 -34.00 55.22
N ALA A 278 -26.42 -34.23 53.89
CA ALA A 278 -27.52 -34.98 53.21
C ALA A 278 -27.84 -34.53 51.75
N THR A 279 -27.48 -35.39 50.80
CA THR A 279 -28.36 -35.96 49.75
C THR A 279 -28.97 -35.05 48.67
N ARG A 280 -28.50 -35.13 47.41
CA ARG A 280 -29.04 -36.00 46.32
C ARG A 280 -28.60 -35.50 44.92
N ALA A 281 -28.11 -36.44 44.11
CA ALA A 281 -27.72 -36.37 42.70
C ALA A 281 -28.90 -36.79 41.76
N PRO A 282 -28.76 -36.96 40.42
CA PRO A 282 -28.25 -36.08 39.35
C PRO A 282 -29.22 -36.07 38.10
N PRO A 283 -28.83 -36.03 36.79
CA PRO A 283 -29.53 -35.28 35.73
C PRO A 283 -30.30 -36.18 34.73
N PRO A 284 -30.78 -35.64 33.59
CA PRO A 284 -30.90 -36.50 32.41
C PRO A 284 -30.36 -35.90 31.09
N PRO A 285 -30.19 -36.75 30.04
CA PRO A 285 -29.36 -36.48 28.86
C PRO A 285 -30.11 -36.49 27.49
N LEU A 286 -29.39 -36.04 26.46
CA LEU A 286 -29.29 -36.48 25.03
C LEU A 286 -30.53 -36.81 24.15
N GLY A 287 -30.44 -36.37 22.87
CA GLY A 287 -31.12 -36.94 21.68
C GLY A 287 -31.28 -35.92 20.52
N VAL A 288 -30.42 -35.79 19.48
CA VAL A 288 -30.43 -36.43 18.12
C VAL A 288 -31.84 -36.73 17.56
N GLU A 289 -32.27 -36.43 16.32
CA GLU A 289 -31.68 -36.48 14.95
C GLU A 289 -32.36 -35.46 13.97
N ALA A 290 -31.65 -34.89 12.98
CA ALA A 290 -31.68 -35.15 11.51
C ALA A 290 -33.09 -35.26 10.84
N THR A 291 -33.43 -34.47 9.80
CA THR A 291 -33.13 -34.70 8.37
C THR A 291 -33.69 -33.51 7.54
N ALA A 292 -32.88 -32.87 6.69
CA ALA A 292 -32.83 -32.95 5.22
C ALA A 292 -34.07 -32.40 4.45
N GLY A 293 -33.85 -31.42 3.57
CA GLY A 293 -34.77 -31.07 2.48
C GLY A 293 -34.74 -29.58 2.05
N ASP A 294 -33.84 -29.22 1.14
CA ASP A 294 -34.08 -28.20 0.09
C ASP A 294 -35.00 -28.87 -0.98
N PRO A 295 -35.76 -28.18 -1.88
CA PRO A 295 -35.32 -27.01 -2.66
C PRO A 295 -36.41 -25.96 -3.01
N ASP A 296 -35.96 -24.96 -3.78
CA ASP A 296 -36.64 -24.23 -4.86
C ASP A 296 -36.92 -22.73 -4.74
N VAL A 297 -36.47 -22.04 -5.80
CA VAL A 297 -36.57 -20.63 -6.17
C VAL A 297 -37.83 -20.43 -7.04
N PRO A 298 -38.54 -19.28 -6.97
CA PRO A 298 -38.59 -18.34 -8.11
C PRO A 298 -38.50 -16.85 -7.66
N VAL A 299 -37.71 -15.96 -8.29
CA VAL A 299 -37.96 -15.16 -9.52
C VAL A 299 -38.92 -13.96 -9.36
N ARG A 300 -38.36 -12.76 -9.64
CA ARG A 300 -38.99 -11.47 -10.12
C ARG A 300 -39.94 -10.74 -9.14
N ALA A 301 -40.17 -9.43 -9.16
CA ALA A 301 -39.94 -8.35 -10.11
C ALA A 301 -39.82 -6.99 -9.39
N GLU A 302 -39.36 -6.02 -10.18
CA GLU A 302 -39.36 -4.57 -10.02
C GLU A 302 -40.61 -3.97 -9.32
N THR A 303 -40.42 -2.92 -8.52
CA THR A 303 -41.30 -1.74 -8.62
C THR A 303 -40.65 -0.48 -8.08
N ARG A 304 -40.63 0.50 -8.97
CA ARG A 304 -40.33 1.93 -8.81
C ARG A 304 -41.51 2.61 -8.13
N THR A 305 -41.29 3.23 -6.96
CA THR A 305 -42.18 4.27 -6.41
C THR A 305 -41.33 5.19 -5.54
N GLN A 306 -40.89 6.33 -6.09
CA GLN A 306 -41.52 7.65 -5.94
C GLN A 306 -41.58 8.16 -4.50
N TRP A 307 -40.81 9.23 -4.32
CA TRP A 307 -40.63 10.07 -3.15
C TRP A 307 -41.71 11.16 -3.11
N PRO A 308 -42.30 11.47 -1.94
CA PRO A 308 -42.96 12.75 -1.72
C PRO A 308 -42.11 13.68 -0.84
N CYS A 309 -41.81 14.86 -1.36
CA CYS A 309 -41.43 16.04 -0.59
C CYS A 309 -42.69 16.81 -0.17
N ALA A 310 -42.74 17.27 1.08
CA ALA A 310 -43.41 18.51 1.55
C ALA A 310 -42.96 18.72 3.02
N GLN A 311 -42.11 19.71 3.35
CA GLN A 311 -42.45 21.12 3.66
C GLN A 311 -43.54 21.27 4.71
N VAL A 312 -43.23 21.84 5.90
CA VAL A 312 -44.00 22.89 6.64
C VAL A 312 -43.13 23.51 7.78
N HIS A 313 -42.92 24.85 7.70
CA HIS A 313 -42.84 25.95 8.71
C HIS A 313 -42.31 25.71 10.15
N ALA A 314 -41.28 26.43 10.65
CA ALA A 314 -41.21 27.82 11.15
C ALA A 314 -41.90 28.06 12.52
N ASP A 315 -41.12 28.43 13.55
CA ASP A 315 -41.34 29.64 14.39
C ASP A 315 -40.35 29.76 15.56
N ALA A 316 -39.90 30.99 15.79
CA ALA A 316 -39.22 31.50 17.00
C ALA A 316 -40.27 32.09 17.96
N PRO A 317 -39.91 32.43 19.21
CA PRO A 317 -39.66 33.84 19.49
C PRO A 317 -38.60 34.14 20.58
N SER A 318 -38.22 35.41 20.63
CA SER A 318 -37.38 36.10 21.61
C SER A 318 -38.13 36.50 22.89
N GLY A 319 -37.39 36.75 23.98
CA GLY A 319 -37.89 37.43 25.19
C GLY A 319 -36.75 37.73 26.17
N ASP A 320 -36.63 39.00 26.56
CA ASP A 320 -35.55 39.66 27.29
C ASP A 320 -35.65 39.62 28.84
N GLN A 321 -34.54 40.01 29.48
CA GLN A 321 -34.37 40.85 30.70
C GLN A 321 -34.08 40.26 32.11
N ASP A 322 -33.04 40.88 32.70
CA ASP A 322 -32.74 41.24 34.11
C ASP A 322 -32.36 40.19 35.17
N ALA A 323 -31.65 40.49 36.26
CA ALA A 323 -30.50 41.34 36.63
C ALA A 323 -30.24 41.07 38.14
N SER A 324 -28.97 41.03 38.56
CA SER A 324 -28.47 41.36 39.93
C SER A 324 -28.88 40.46 41.12
N THR A 325 -28.17 40.30 42.25
CA THR A 325 -26.84 40.59 42.83
C THR A 325 -26.94 40.04 44.27
N PHE A 326 -25.95 39.35 44.84
CA PHE A 326 -25.54 39.40 46.26
C PHE A 326 -24.34 38.45 46.49
N GLY A 327 -23.17 39.00 46.81
CA GLY A 327 -22.09 38.29 47.53
C GLY A 327 -22.06 38.79 48.99
N PRO A 328 -20.92 38.75 49.72
CA PRO A 328 -19.78 37.82 49.71
C PRO A 328 -19.45 37.31 51.15
N VAL A 329 -18.57 36.31 51.31
CA VAL A 329 -17.84 36.13 52.61
C VAL A 329 -16.37 35.78 52.35
N ILE A 330 -15.53 36.48 53.10
CA ILE A 330 -14.07 36.58 53.07
C ILE A 330 -13.43 35.49 53.95
N ALA A 331 -12.32 34.88 53.50
CA ALA A 331 -11.11 34.62 54.32
C ALA A 331 -9.94 34.05 53.47
N ARG A 332 -8.77 34.69 53.57
CA ARG A 332 -7.41 34.23 53.16
C ARG A 332 -6.64 33.88 54.47
N PRO A 333 -5.32 33.56 54.46
CA PRO A 333 -4.53 32.54 53.74
C PRO A 333 -3.60 31.71 54.69
N ASN A 334 -3.05 30.57 54.24
CA ASN A 334 -1.66 30.10 54.53
C ASN A 334 -1.42 28.74 53.82
N MET A 335 -0.49 28.62 52.88
CA MET A 335 0.96 28.31 53.04
C MET A 335 1.21 26.94 53.69
N GLY A 336 1.61 25.98 52.85
CA GLY A 336 2.22 24.72 53.27
C GLY A 336 1.93 23.55 52.34
N GLU A 337 2.99 23.02 51.74
CA GLU A 337 3.12 21.59 51.37
C GLU A 337 2.69 21.12 49.96
N ARG A 338 3.62 21.40 49.04
CA ARG A 338 4.29 20.42 48.16
C ARG A 338 3.39 19.59 47.23
N ALA A 339 3.05 20.21 46.11
CA ALA A 339 2.52 19.57 44.91
C ALA A 339 3.46 18.46 44.39
N THR A 340 3.04 17.21 44.50
CA THR A 340 3.54 16.13 43.64
C THR A 340 2.73 16.13 42.35
N SER A 341 3.40 16.51 41.27
CA SER A 341 2.84 16.71 39.93
C SER A 341 2.18 15.43 39.39
N ALA A 342 0.87 15.48 39.15
CA ALA A 342 0.19 14.57 38.24
C ALA A 342 0.83 14.67 36.84
N PRO A 343 0.91 13.57 36.05
CA PRO A 343 1.47 13.63 34.71
C PRO A 343 0.55 14.49 33.85
N ALA A 344 1.02 15.70 33.52
CA ALA A 344 0.32 16.61 32.63
C ALA A 344 -0.01 15.86 31.33
N THR A 345 -1.30 15.63 31.08
CA THR A 345 -1.78 15.49 29.71
C THR A 345 -1.25 16.72 28.99
N LYS A 346 -0.31 16.52 28.05
CA LYS A 346 0.32 17.62 27.31
C LYS A 346 -0.80 18.37 26.59
N ALA A 347 -1.33 19.41 27.23
CA ALA A 347 -2.21 20.37 26.59
C ALA A 347 -1.46 20.82 25.35
N SER A 348 -2.07 20.58 24.19
CA SER A 348 -1.51 20.99 22.91
C SER A 348 -1.18 22.49 23.01
N ARG A 349 0.12 22.84 22.93
CA ARG A 349 0.54 24.25 22.88
C ARG A 349 -0.28 25.00 21.80
N PRO A 350 -0.67 26.26 22.03
CA PRO A 350 -1.29 27.08 20.99
C PRO A 350 -0.43 27.02 19.73
N GLY A 351 -1.01 26.60 18.60
CA GLY A 351 -0.27 26.42 17.33
C GLY A 351 0.36 25.04 17.11
N SER A 352 0.29 24.08 18.03
CA SER A 352 0.72 22.69 17.80
C SER A 352 -0.10 22.02 16.69
N ARG A 353 0.56 21.28 15.79
CA ARG A 353 -0.11 20.46 14.75
C ARG A 353 -0.51 19.07 15.26
N TYR A 354 -0.16 18.73 16.49
CA TYR A 354 -0.39 17.42 17.06
C TYR A 354 -1.88 17.20 17.40
N ILE A 355 -2.48 16.17 16.81
CA ILE A 355 -3.84 15.73 17.14
C ILE A 355 -3.77 14.64 18.22
N PRO A 356 -4.35 14.85 19.42
CA PRO A 356 -4.37 13.86 20.50
C PRO A 356 -5.03 12.54 20.09
N ALA A 357 -4.61 11.43 20.70
CA ALA A 357 -5.12 10.10 20.37
C ALA A 357 -6.61 9.91 20.69
N GLU A 358 -7.12 10.55 21.74
CA GLU A 358 -8.56 10.54 22.10
C GLU A 358 -9.40 11.20 21.01
N LEU A 359 -9.03 12.42 20.60
CA LEU A 359 -9.68 13.13 19.52
C LEU A 359 -9.61 12.36 18.18
N ARG A 360 -8.48 11.70 17.90
CA ARG A 360 -8.34 10.85 16.73
C ARG A 360 -9.35 9.70 16.76
N ARG A 361 -9.49 8.98 17.88
CA ARG A 361 -10.48 7.90 18.04
C ARG A 361 -11.89 8.39 17.80
N GLU A 362 -12.25 9.50 18.43
CA GLU A 362 -13.57 10.09 18.33
C GLU A 362 -13.96 10.34 16.87
N VAL A 363 -13.09 11.01 16.11
CA VAL A 363 -13.35 11.33 14.70
C VAL A 363 -13.37 10.07 13.83
N PHE A 364 -12.46 9.11 14.04
CA PHE A 364 -12.45 7.87 13.26
C PHE A 364 -13.65 6.96 13.56
N ALA A 365 -14.12 6.92 14.81
CA ALA A 365 -15.32 6.19 15.20
C ALA A 365 -16.56 6.83 14.59
N ARG A 366 -16.71 8.15 14.71
CA ARG A 366 -17.81 8.92 14.09
C ARG A 366 -17.89 8.68 12.60
N ASP A 367 -16.75 8.68 11.92
CA ASP A 367 -16.67 8.55 10.47
C ASP A 367 -16.63 7.08 9.99
N GLY A 368 -16.76 6.09 10.89
CA GLY A 368 -16.86 4.68 10.55
C GLY A 368 -15.62 4.08 9.87
N THR A 369 -14.43 4.63 10.19
CA THR A 369 -13.12 4.22 9.62
C THR A 369 -13.09 4.17 8.09
N GLN A 370 -13.78 5.12 7.46
CA GLN A 370 -13.90 5.23 6.00
C GLN A 370 -13.81 6.69 5.58
N CYS A 371 -13.28 6.96 4.38
CA CYS A 371 -13.26 8.29 3.80
C CYS A 371 -14.67 8.91 3.78
N THR A 372 -14.83 10.13 4.31
CA THR A 372 -16.11 10.88 4.35
C THR A 372 -16.41 11.66 3.07
N TYR A 373 -15.59 11.54 2.03
CA TYR A 373 -15.85 12.21 0.76
C TYR A 373 -17.06 11.58 0.06
N VAL A 374 -17.97 12.42 -0.42
CA VAL A 374 -19.13 12.05 -1.22
C VAL A 374 -18.98 12.73 -2.58
N GLY A 375 -19.06 11.94 -3.65
CA GLY A 375 -18.97 12.45 -5.01
C GLY A 375 -20.28 13.05 -5.51
N PRO A 376 -20.29 13.66 -6.71
CA PRO A 376 -21.49 14.20 -7.35
C PRO A 376 -22.63 13.18 -7.49
N ASP A 377 -22.28 11.92 -7.70
CA ASP A 377 -23.25 10.81 -7.84
C ASP A 377 -23.89 10.40 -6.49
N GLY A 378 -23.62 11.12 -5.39
CA GLY A 378 -24.08 10.79 -4.03
C GLY A 378 -23.32 9.61 -3.37
N GLY A 379 -22.45 8.93 -4.12
CA GLY A 379 -21.65 7.82 -3.62
C GLY A 379 -20.53 8.28 -2.68
N ARG A 380 -20.48 7.69 -1.48
CA ARG A 380 -19.36 7.84 -0.54
C ARG A 380 -18.15 7.03 -0.99
N CYS A 381 -16.96 7.59 -0.86
CA CYS A 381 -15.72 6.89 -1.20
C CYS A 381 -15.57 5.60 -0.37
N PRO A 382 -15.35 4.42 -0.99
CA PRO A 382 -15.23 3.15 -0.27
C PRO A 382 -13.89 2.95 0.45
N ALA A 383 -12.94 3.89 0.32
CA ALA A 383 -11.61 3.74 0.87
C ALA A 383 -11.59 3.62 2.39
N ARG A 384 -11.01 2.52 2.88
CA ARG A 384 -10.66 2.27 4.29
C ARG A 384 -9.15 2.32 4.55
N GLY A 385 -8.34 2.37 3.49
CA GLY A 385 -6.88 2.48 3.54
C GLY A 385 -6.39 3.91 3.35
N TYR A 386 -5.15 4.16 3.77
CA TYR A 386 -4.47 5.47 3.63
C TYR A 386 -5.31 6.64 4.15
N LEU A 387 -5.99 6.44 5.28
CA LEU A 387 -6.84 7.43 5.91
C LEU A 387 -6.03 8.46 6.69
N GLU A 388 -6.43 9.71 6.57
CA GLU A 388 -5.83 10.88 7.17
C GLU A 388 -6.92 11.73 7.84
N LEU A 389 -6.56 12.46 8.90
CA LEU A 389 -7.43 13.46 9.49
C LEU A 389 -7.25 14.79 8.76
N ASP A 390 -8.29 15.18 8.06
CA ASP A 390 -8.41 16.44 7.33
C ASP A 390 -9.14 17.48 8.19
N HIS A 391 -8.76 18.75 8.07
CA HIS A 391 -9.45 19.85 8.76
C HIS A 391 -10.46 20.49 7.80
N ILE A 392 -11.75 20.50 8.17
CA ILE A 392 -12.85 21.10 7.39
C ILE A 392 -12.64 22.59 7.17
N HIS A 393 -12.15 23.30 8.19
CA HIS A 393 -11.54 24.60 8.08
C HIS A 393 -10.04 24.43 8.27
N PRO A 394 -9.21 24.68 7.24
CA PRO A 394 -7.80 24.36 7.34
C PRO A 394 -7.08 25.21 8.37
N LYS A 395 -6.11 24.60 9.05
CA LYS A 395 -5.32 25.31 10.07
C LYS A 395 -4.64 26.58 9.56
N ALA A 396 -4.18 26.58 8.30
CA ALA A 396 -3.59 27.76 7.67
C ALA A 396 -4.56 28.95 7.54
N ARG A 397 -5.87 28.71 7.68
CA ARG A 397 -6.93 29.74 7.70
C ARG A 397 -7.54 29.94 9.10
N GLY A 398 -6.88 29.46 10.16
CA GLY A 398 -7.37 29.58 11.55
C GLY A 398 -8.20 28.38 12.04
N GLY A 399 -8.21 27.27 11.28
CA GLY A 399 -8.84 26.02 11.68
C GLY A 399 -8.38 25.49 13.05
N THR A 400 -9.34 25.12 13.89
CA THR A 400 -9.09 24.53 15.21
C THR A 400 -8.90 23.03 15.13
N GLN A 401 -8.31 22.41 16.16
CA GLN A 401 -8.13 20.97 16.26
C GLN A 401 -9.22 20.36 17.15
N THR A 402 -10.47 20.50 16.73
CA THR A 402 -11.66 19.98 17.42
C THR A 402 -12.29 18.85 16.62
N ALA A 403 -13.09 17.99 17.26
CA ALA A 403 -13.75 16.88 16.56
C ALA A 403 -14.70 17.39 15.47
N ALA A 404 -15.37 18.51 15.72
CA ALA A 404 -16.24 19.17 14.75
C ALA A 404 -15.49 19.68 13.52
N ASN A 405 -14.23 20.11 13.66
CA ASN A 405 -13.42 20.60 12.53
C ASN A 405 -12.61 19.49 11.84
N LEU A 406 -12.52 18.29 12.42
CA LEU A 406 -11.76 17.18 11.84
C LEU A 406 -12.68 16.19 11.15
N ARG A 407 -12.22 15.60 10.04
CA ARG A 407 -12.90 14.52 9.33
C ARG A 407 -11.91 13.51 8.76
N VAL A 408 -12.34 12.28 8.59
CA VAL A 408 -11.55 11.23 7.95
C VAL A 408 -11.65 11.37 6.43
N ARG A 409 -10.50 11.48 5.77
CA ARG A 409 -10.37 11.45 4.30
C ARG A 409 -9.27 10.47 3.91
N CYS A 410 -9.41 9.77 2.79
CA CYS A 410 -8.25 9.08 2.22
C CYS A 410 -7.25 10.12 1.71
N ARG A 411 -5.97 9.73 1.59
CA ARG A 411 -4.90 10.60 1.09
C ARG A 411 -5.27 11.32 -0.21
N ALA A 412 -5.98 10.66 -1.13
CA ALA A 412 -6.39 11.27 -2.40
C ALA A 412 -7.44 12.38 -2.21
N HIS A 413 -8.48 12.15 -1.40
CA HIS A 413 -9.50 13.17 -1.13
C HIS A 413 -9.01 14.29 -0.22
N ASN A 414 -8.07 14.00 0.70
CA ASN A 414 -7.37 15.03 1.46
C ASN A 414 -6.54 15.92 0.51
N ALA A 415 -5.81 15.33 -0.42
CA ALA A 415 -5.08 16.08 -1.45
C ALA A 415 -6.01 16.88 -2.37
N LEU A 416 -7.15 16.32 -2.80
CA LEU A 416 -8.15 17.05 -3.60
C LEU A 416 -8.66 18.28 -2.84
N TYR A 417 -9.02 18.11 -1.56
CA TYR A 417 -9.48 19.23 -0.74
C TYR A 417 -8.40 20.30 -0.56
N ALA A 418 -7.14 19.90 -0.34
CA ALA A 418 -6.03 20.85 -0.29
C ALA A 418 -5.86 21.63 -1.61
N GLU A 419 -5.95 20.95 -2.77
CA GLU A 419 -5.90 21.59 -4.09
C GLU A 419 -7.07 22.59 -4.28
N GLN A 420 -8.28 22.25 -3.85
CA GLN A 420 -9.46 23.11 -3.94
C GLN A 420 -9.33 24.38 -3.06
N VAL A 421 -8.78 24.23 -1.85
CA VAL A 421 -8.72 25.34 -0.90
C VAL A 421 -7.54 26.28 -1.18
N PHE A 422 -6.36 25.70 -1.45
CA PHE A 422 -5.11 26.47 -1.56
C PHE A 422 -4.67 26.71 -3.01
N GLY A 423 -5.30 26.02 -3.97
CA GLY A 423 -4.88 26.04 -5.37
C GLY A 423 -3.81 24.99 -5.67
N ARG A 424 -3.92 24.35 -6.84
CA ARG A 424 -3.02 23.27 -7.26
C ARG A 424 -1.55 23.70 -7.31
N ALA A 425 -1.26 24.85 -7.90
CA ALA A 425 0.11 25.36 -8.02
C ALA A 425 0.76 25.60 -6.65
N HIS A 426 0.00 26.15 -5.70
CA HIS A 426 0.47 26.36 -4.33
C HIS A 426 0.80 25.02 -3.65
N VAL A 427 -0.11 24.05 -3.71
CA VAL A 427 0.11 22.72 -3.11
C VAL A 427 1.34 22.04 -3.72
N ALA A 428 1.47 22.06 -5.05
CA ALA A 428 2.63 21.50 -5.75
C ALA A 428 3.94 22.17 -5.28
N GLY A 429 4.00 23.50 -5.30
CA GLY A 429 5.17 24.24 -4.84
C GLY A 429 5.54 23.94 -3.38
N ARG A 430 4.55 23.77 -2.48
CA ARG A 430 4.81 23.37 -1.08
C ARG A 430 5.35 21.94 -0.98
N MET A 431 4.88 21.03 -1.82
CA MET A 431 5.39 19.66 -1.87
C MET A 431 6.83 19.62 -2.39
N ASP A 432 7.14 20.43 -3.39
CA ASP A 432 8.48 20.51 -3.98
C ASP A 432 9.46 21.16 -3.01
N LEU A 433 9.09 22.27 -2.37
CA LEU A 433 9.86 22.87 -1.28
C LEU A 433 10.14 21.86 -0.15
N ARG A 434 9.15 21.03 0.21
CA ARG A 434 9.35 19.98 1.22
C ARG A 434 10.33 18.92 0.73
N ARG A 435 10.23 18.50 -0.53
CA ARG A 435 11.17 17.54 -1.13
C ARG A 435 12.58 18.10 -1.15
N HIS A 436 12.77 19.34 -1.59
CA HIS A 436 14.07 20.02 -1.57
C HIS A 436 14.62 20.20 -0.14
N LYS A 437 13.78 20.57 0.83
CA LYS A 437 14.22 20.71 2.23
C LYS A 437 14.62 19.37 2.87
N CYS A 438 14.03 18.27 2.41
CA CYS A 438 14.40 16.91 2.84
C CYS A 438 15.51 16.30 1.97
N ALA A 439 15.91 16.94 0.87
CA ALA A 439 17.02 16.48 0.06
C ALA A 439 18.31 16.67 0.88
N PRO A 440 19.25 15.71 0.82
CA PRO A 440 20.58 15.90 1.40
C PRO A 440 21.21 17.18 0.82
N SER A 441 21.92 17.95 1.65
CA SER A 441 22.72 19.09 1.16
C SER A 441 23.72 18.61 0.12
N THR A 442 24.20 19.49 -0.76
CA THR A 442 25.27 19.16 -1.73
C THR A 442 26.41 18.44 -1.02
N ALA A 443 26.92 18.98 0.09
CA ALA A 443 27.96 18.34 0.90
C ALA A 443 27.59 16.91 1.36
N ALA A 444 26.37 16.71 1.89
CA ALA A 444 25.91 15.37 2.29
C ALA A 444 25.75 14.42 1.09
N SER A 445 25.31 14.92 -0.07
CA SER A 445 25.22 14.14 -1.29
C SER A 445 26.60 13.71 -1.80
N PHE A 446 27.59 14.61 -1.73
CA PHE A 446 28.99 14.32 -2.03
C PHE A 446 29.60 13.31 -1.04
N GLU A 447 29.28 13.40 0.25
CA GLU A 447 29.71 12.40 1.24
C GLU A 447 29.09 11.02 0.99
N ILE A 448 27.81 10.97 0.64
CA ILE A 448 27.12 9.72 0.27
C ILE A 448 27.74 9.16 -1.02
N ALA A 449 28.02 10.02 -2.01
CA ALA A 449 28.68 9.61 -3.25
C ALA A 449 30.10 9.10 -2.98
N ALA A 450 30.89 9.76 -2.13
CA ALA A 450 32.22 9.30 -1.72
C ALA A 450 32.17 7.92 -1.06
N ARG A 451 31.17 7.69 -0.20
CA ARG A 451 30.93 6.38 0.41
C ARG A 451 30.56 5.34 -0.64
N GLY A 452 29.72 5.70 -1.61
CA GLY A 452 29.36 4.86 -2.76
C GLY A 452 30.57 4.45 -3.59
N LEU A 453 31.41 5.41 -3.99
CA LEU A 453 32.65 5.17 -4.75
C LEU A 453 33.61 4.23 -4.00
N ARG A 454 33.80 4.45 -2.69
CA ARG A 454 34.61 3.52 -1.87
C ARG A 454 34.02 2.12 -1.82
N SER A 455 32.70 1.99 -1.70
CA SER A 455 32.04 0.67 -1.72
C SER A 455 32.14 -0.04 -3.08
N MET A 456 32.32 0.72 -4.16
CA MET A 456 32.57 0.20 -5.51
C MET A 456 34.06 -0.14 -5.76
N GLY A 457 34.94 0.04 -4.76
CA GLY A 457 36.34 -0.38 -4.83
C GLY A 457 37.34 0.71 -5.22
N PHE A 458 36.88 1.95 -5.49
CA PHE A 458 37.79 3.07 -5.76
C PHE A 458 38.54 3.49 -4.50
N ARG A 459 39.85 3.78 -4.63
CA ARG A 459 40.64 4.22 -3.48
C ARG A 459 40.18 5.61 -3.03
N GLU A 460 40.25 5.87 -1.73
CA GLU A 460 39.76 7.13 -1.17
C GLU A 460 40.37 8.39 -1.83
N PRO A 461 41.67 8.45 -2.16
CA PRO A 461 42.23 9.60 -2.88
C PRO A 461 41.71 9.76 -4.32
N GLU A 462 41.31 8.68 -4.98
CA GLU A 462 40.74 8.71 -6.34
C GLU A 462 39.31 9.21 -6.29
N ALA A 463 38.49 8.61 -5.42
CA ALA A 463 37.11 9.05 -5.18
C ALA A 463 37.05 10.53 -4.77
N ARG A 464 37.98 10.98 -3.91
CA ARG A 464 38.07 12.38 -3.49
C ARG A 464 38.40 13.31 -4.65
N ARG A 465 39.42 13.00 -5.46
CA ARG A 465 39.80 13.82 -6.63
C ARG A 465 38.71 13.92 -7.68
N ALA A 466 38.01 12.82 -7.95
CA ALA A 466 36.89 12.83 -8.89
C ALA A 466 35.76 13.74 -8.39
N LEU A 467 35.41 13.64 -7.12
CA LEU A 467 34.40 14.50 -6.50
C LEU A 467 34.85 15.97 -6.40
N GLU A 468 36.11 16.26 -6.08
CA GLU A 468 36.66 17.63 -6.11
C GLU A 468 36.58 18.24 -7.51
N THR A 469 36.86 17.45 -8.55
CA THR A 469 36.72 17.87 -9.95
C THR A 469 35.26 18.22 -10.26
N LEU A 470 34.31 17.40 -9.82
CA LEU A 470 32.88 17.70 -10.00
C LEU A 470 32.38 18.89 -9.19
N ALA A 471 32.96 19.16 -8.02
CA ALA A 471 32.61 20.31 -7.20
C ALA A 471 32.93 21.65 -7.88
N THR A 472 33.79 21.65 -8.91
CA THR A 472 34.07 22.84 -9.73
C THR A 472 33.04 23.09 -10.84
N LYS A 473 32.18 22.09 -11.14
CA LYS A 473 31.16 22.21 -12.18
C LYS A 473 29.88 22.84 -11.59
N PRO A 474 29.37 23.95 -12.16
CA PRO A 474 28.16 24.61 -11.66
C PRO A 474 26.91 23.71 -11.76
N ASP A 475 26.88 22.78 -12.73
CA ASP A 475 25.75 21.89 -12.97
C ASP A 475 25.62 20.76 -11.91
N ILE A 476 26.63 20.57 -11.06
CA ILE A 476 26.65 19.53 -10.03
C ILE A 476 26.17 20.07 -8.66
N ASP A 477 26.13 21.40 -8.48
CA ASP A 477 25.65 21.96 -7.23
C ASP A 477 24.14 21.69 -7.05
N GLY A 478 23.79 20.98 -5.97
CA GLY A 478 22.42 20.53 -5.70
C GLY A 478 21.98 19.28 -6.50
N ALA A 479 22.88 18.64 -7.27
CA ALA A 479 22.57 17.42 -7.98
C ALA A 479 22.26 16.24 -7.01
N PRO A 480 21.34 15.33 -7.38
CA PRO A 480 21.07 14.16 -6.57
C PRO A 480 22.28 13.21 -6.56
N VAL A 481 22.40 12.40 -5.51
CA VAL A 481 23.52 11.47 -5.31
C VAL A 481 23.77 10.59 -6.52
N GLU A 482 22.70 10.13 -7.19
CA GLU A 482 22.79 9.30 -8.38
C GLU A 482 23.48 10.01 -9.56
N THR A 483 23.24 11.30 -9.73
CA THR A 483 23.90 12.12 -10.77
C THR A 483 25.36 12.34 -10.43
N ILE A 484 25.67 12.69 -9.17
CA ILE A 484 27.05 12.89 -8.70
C ILE A 484 27.86 11.59 -8.88
N LEU A 485 27.28 10.44 -8.51
CA LEU A 485 27.92 9.13 -8.70
C LEU A 485 28.17 8.82 -10.16
N ARG A 486 27.20 9.05 -11.05
CA ARG A 486 27.35 8.80 -12.49
C ARG A 486 28.48 9.64 -13.09
N GLU A 487 28.48 10.94 -12.81
CA GLU A 487 29.52 11.85 -13.28
C GLU A 487 30.89 11.53 -12.68
N ALA A 488 30.95 11.08 -11.43
CA ALA A 488 32.20 10.75 -10.78
C ALA A 488 32.82 9.49 -11.38
N LEU A 489 31.98 8.51 -11.74
CA LEU A 489 32.42 7.31 -12.46
C LEU A 489 33.00 7.69 -13.83
N LEU A 490 32.38 8.62 -14.58
CA LEU A 490 32.91 9.11 -15.86
C LEU A 490 34.28 9.82 -15.73
N VAL A 491 34.62 10.35 -14.56
CA VAL A 491 35.94 10.95 -14.29
C VAL A 491 36.97 9.88 -13.91
N LEU A 492 36.53 8.75 -13.37
CA LEU A 492 37.37 7.67 -12.85
C LEU A 492 37.62 6.53 -13.85
N THR A 493 36.76 6.41 -14.87
CA THR A 493 36.87 5.45 -15.98
C THR A 493 37.23 6.19 -17.26
#